data_AF-A0A0K0DJD4-F1
#
_entry.id   AF-A0A0K0DJD4-F1
#
_cell.length_a   1.000
_cell.length_b   1.000
_cell.length_c   1.000
_cell.angle_alpha   90.00
_cell.angle_beta   90.00
_cell.angle_gamma   90.00
#
_symmetry.space_group_name_H-M   'P 1'
#
loop_
_entity.id
_entity.type
_entity.pdbx_description
1 polymer ?
#
loop_
_entity_poly.entity_id
_entity_poly.type
_entity_poly.pdbx_seq_one_letter_code
_entity_poly.pdbx_strand_id
1 'polypeptide(L)'
;MTIGLESWFHNFSQFVYRANSPEALADIPRPYLEYSIWGLFKGAEISSIIGGCIAHPLYRWYLLRQLQPEKITPNSYKIIRSACRRLQGRFLLCGLGTGPLQCIHCLGDEATIRSLCYDIRCNTFALSMDRFALMFGFVGWYWKRFQGAVDGINIAVLYAVINAKARYAFNHLQRYLMKSNAWRIPQGLINAESF
;
A
#
# COMPACT_ATOMS: atom_id res chain seq x y z
N MET A 1 -4.08 33.85 -7.41
CA MET A 1 -3.32 32.89 -8.23
C MET A 1 -3.25 31.59 -7.44
N THR A 2 -4.29 30.77 -7.53
CA THR A 2 -4.37 29.47 -6.87
C THR A 2 -3.43 28.53 -7.60
N ILE A 3 -2.38 28.07 -6.93
CA ILE A 3 -1.54 26.98 -7.44
C ILE A 3 -2.50 25.80 -7.68
N GLY A 4 -2.75 25.48 -8.95
CA GLY A 4 -3.85 24.66 -9.48
C GLY A 4 -3.87 23.18 -9.10
N LEU A 5 -3.64 22.85 -7.83
CA LEU A 5 -4.12 21.61 -7.24
C LEU A 5 -5.54 21.91 -6.76
N GLU A 6 -6.50 21.69 -7.65
CA GLU A 6 -7.95 21.77 -7.39
C GLU A 6 -8.31 21.08 -6.05
N SER A 7 -9.34 21.56 -5.35
CA SER A 7 -9.81 21.02 -4.05
C SER A 7 -9.94 19.49 -4.03
N TRP A 8 -10.26 18.89 -5.18
CA TRP A 8 -10.33 17.44 -5.35
C TRP A 8 -9.00 16.72 -5.03
N PHE A 9 -7.84 17.26 -5.41
CA PHE A 9 -6.55 16.60 -5.17
C PHE A 9 -6.21 16.62 -3.69
N HIS A 10 -6.55 17.71 -3.01
CA HIS A 10 -6.43 17.78 -1.56
C HIS A 10 -7.31 16.71 -0.88
N ASN A 11 -8.56 16.56 -1.33
CA ASN A 11 -9.50 15.58 -0.78
C ASN A 11 -9.17 14.13 -1.12
N PHE A 12 -8.53 13.91 -2.27
CA PHE A 12 -8.00 12.61 -2.69
C PHE A 12 -6.74 12.24 -1.89
N SER A 13 -5.77 13.15 -1.81
CA SER A 13 -4.49 12.90 -1.15
C SER A 13 -4.61 12.88 0.38
N GLN A 14 -5.59 13.60 0.94
CA GLN A 14 -5.91 13.72 2.37
C GLN A 14 -4.69 14.04 3.26
N PHE A 15 -3.73 14.83 2.77
CA PHE A 15 -2.51 15.16 3.54
C PHE A 15 -2.83 15.94 4.83
N VAL A 16 -3.93 16.70 4.85
CA VAL A 16 -4.39 17.46 6.02
C VAL A 16 -5.62 16.80 6.62
N TYR A 17 -5.41 15.95 7.63
CA TYR A 17 -6.49 15.18 8.27
C TYR A 17 -7.63 16.06 8.85
N ARG A 18 -7.31 17.28 9.30
CA ARG A 18 -8.29 18.21 9.89
C ARG A 18 -9.34 18.74 8.89
N ALA A 19 -9.07 18.63 7.59
CA ALA A 19 -9.94 19.11 6.53
C ALA A 19 -10.81 18.01 5.90
N ASN A 20 -10.73 16.77 6.42
CA ASN A 20 -11.50 15.63 5.93
C ASN A 20 -12.92 15.62 6.53
N SER A 21 -13.79 16.54 6.13
CA SER A 21 -15.23 16.45 6.45
C SER A 21 -15.93 15.46 5.50
N PRO A 22 -17.03 14.80 5.90
CA PRO A 22 -17.79 13.91 5.01
C PRO A 22 -18.21 14.56 3.70
N GLU A 23 -18.59 15.85 3.76
CA GLU A 23 -18.99 16.64 2.60
C GLU A 23 -17.81 16.87 1.65
N ALA A 24 -16.62 17.16 2.21
CA ALA A 24 -15.41 17.31 1.42
C ALA A 24 -14.98 16.00 0.75
N LEU A 25 -15.16 14.86 1.44
CA LEU A 25 -14.86 13.54 0.88
C LEU A 25 -15.87 13.12 -0.20
N ALA A 26 -17.12 13.57 -0.13
CA ALA A 26 -18.15 13.32 -1.14
C ALA A 26 -17.95 14.13 -2.43
N ASP A 27 -17.18 15.23 -2.39
CA ASP A 27 -16.89 16.06 -3.55
C ASP A 27 -15.87 15.38 -4.50
N ILE A 28 -16.39 14.70 -5.52
CA ILE A 28 -15.64 13.93 -6.51
C ILE A 28 -15.99 14.48 -7.91
N PRO A 29 -15.30 15.55 -8.36
CA PRO A 29 -15.56 16.18 -9.65
C PRO A 29 -15.00 15.37 -10.83
N ARG A 30 -14.01 14.49 -10.59
CA ARG A 30 -13.36 13.68 -11.64
C ARG A 30 -13.26 12.19 -11.25
N PRO A 31 -14.40 11.49 -11.13
CA PRO A 31 -14.45 10.12 -10.62
C PRO A 31 -13.60 9.14 -11.45
N TYR A 32 -13.64 9.25 -12.77
CA TYR A 32 -12.87 8.40 -13.69
C TYR A 32 -11.35 8.55 -13.53
N LEU A 33 -10.87 9.78 -13.38
CA LEU A 33 -9.45 10.07 -13.18
C LEU A 33 -8.99 9.55 -11.83
N GLU A 34 -9.76 9.84 -10.79
CA GLU A 34 -9.46 9.39 -9.43
C GLU A 34 -9.40 7.86 -9.34
N TYR A 35 -10.39 7.18 -9.93
CA TYR A 35 -10.40 5.72 -9.99
C TYR A 35 -9.22 5.14 -10.78
N SER A 36 -8.80 5.81 -11.85
CA SER A 36 -7.61 5.44 -12.63
C SER A 36 -6.32 5.60 -11.83
N ILE A 37 -6.20 6.67 -11.02
CA ILE A 37 -5.05 6.88 -10.12
C ILE A 37 -5.03 5.82 -9.01
N TRP A 38 -6.18 5.49 -8.43
CA TRP A 38 -6.28 4.37 -7.50
C TRP A 38 -5.82 3.05 -8.17
N GLY A 39 -6.26 2.81 -9.42
CA GLY A 39 -5.82 1.67 -10.23
C GLY A 39 -4.31 1.64 -10.46
N LEU A 40 -3.67 2.79 -10.62
CA LEU A 40 -2.20 2.91 -10.72
C LEU A 40 -1.52 2.39 -9.47
N PHE A 41 -1.98 2.79 -8.28
CA PHE A 41 -1.41 2.35 -7.02
C PHE A 41 -1.63 0.85 -6.78
N LYS A 42 -2.87 0.37 -6.93
CA LYS A 42 -3.17 -1.07 -6.76
C LYS A 42 -2.42 -1.94 -7.77
N GLY A 43 -2.32 -1.48 -9.02
CA GLY A 43 -1.54 -2.14 -10.06
C GLY A 43 -0.06 -2.24 -9.69
N ALA A 44 0.53 -1.15 -9.18
CA ALA A 44 1.91 -1.13 -8.71
C ALA A 44 2.14 -2.07 -7.51
N GLU A 45 1.24 -2.09 -6.53
CA GLU A 45 1.31 -2.97 -5.36
C GLU A 45 1.25 -4.44 -5.76
N ILE A 46 0.21 -4.84 -6.49
CA ILE A 46 -0.01 -6.24 -6.90
C ILE A 46 1.15 -6.72 -7.76
N SER A 47 1.55 -5.93 -8.76
CA SER A 47 2.65 -6.31 -9.65
C SER A 47 4.01 -6.35 -8.95
N SER A 48 4.23 -5.51 -7.92
CA SER A 48 5.45 -5.55 -7.11
C SER A 48 5.52 -6.82 -6.26
N ILE A 49 4.39 -7.28 -5.72
CA ILE A 49 4.31 -8.54 -4.98
C ILE A 49 4.55 -9.71 -5.93
N ILE A 50 3.86 -9.75 -7.07
CA ILE A 50 4.04 -10.83 -8.06
C ILE A 50 5.48 -10.84 -8.59
N GLY A 51 5.99 -9.69 -9.03
CA GLY A 51 7.33 -9.55 -9.59
C GLY A 51 8.44 -9.83 -8.57
N GLY A 52 8.29 -9.32 -7.36
CA GLY A 52 9.31 -9.37 -6.30
C GLY A 52 9.30 -10.65 -5.48
N CYS A 53 8.11 -11.14 -5.09
CA CYS A 53 7.98 -12.27 -4.17
C CYS A 53 7.74 -13.61 -4.89
N ILE A 54 7.25 -13.60 -6.13
CA ILE A 54 6.90 -14.83 -6.87
C ILE A 54 7.81 -15.02 -8.09
N ALA A 55 7.73 -14.12 -9.07
CA ALA A 55 8.44 -14.25 -10.34
C ALA A 55 9.96 -14.21 -10.16
N HIS A 56 10.47 -13.30 -9.31
CA HIS A 56 11.90 -13.17 -9.03
C HIS A 56 12.55 -14.46 -8.49
N PRO A 57 12.08 -15.09 -7.38
CA PRO A 57 12.69 -16.32 -6.88
C PRO A 57 12.54 -17.50 -7.85
N LEU A 58 11.38 -17.65 -8.51
CA LEU A 58 11.17 -18.72 -9.50
C LEU A 58 12.11 -18.58 -10.69
N TYR A 59 12.24 -17.38 -11.24
CA TYR A 59 13.12 -17.11 -12.38
C TYR A 59 14.59 -17.27 -12.01
N ARG A 60 14.99 -16.84 -10.81
CA ARG A 60 16.35 -17.05 -10.29
C ARG A 60 16.67 -18.53 -10.18
N TRP A 61 15.76 -19.33 -9.63
CA TRP A 61 15.91 -20.77 -9.51
C TRP A 61 16.02 -21.46 -10.87
N TYR A 62 15.17 -21.08 -11.82
CA TYR A 62 15.23 -21.55 -13.20
C TYR A 62 16.59 -21.25 -13.86
N LEU A 63 17.07 -20.00 -13.78
CA LEU A 63 18.36 -19.62 -14.36
C LEU A 63 19.55 -20.34 -13.72
N LEU A 64 19.50 -20.58 -12.40
CA LEU A 64 20.56 -21.32 -11.71
C LEU A 64 20.62 -22.79 -12.15
N ARG A 65 19.47 -23.40 -12.46
CA ARG A 65 19.42 -24.79 -12.97
C ARG A 65 19.94 -24.94 -14.40
N GLN A 66 20.01 -23.87 -15.17
CA GLN A 66 20.53 -23.89 -16.53
C GLN A 66 22.05 -23.71 -16.62
N LEU A 67 22.71 -23.37 -15.50
CA LEU A 67 24.16 -23.22 -15.50
C LEU A 67 24.83 -24.59 -15.65
N GLN A 68 25.60 -24.77 -16.72
CA GLN A 68 26.50 -25.90 -16.84
C GLN A 68 27.67 -25.71 -15.85
N PRO A 69 27.94 -26.68 -14.97
CA PRO A 69 28.93 -26.54 -13.89
C PRO A 69 30.33 -26.21 -14.42
N GLU A 70 30.67 -26.72 -15.60
CA GLU A 70 31.96 -26.49 -16.28
C GLU A 70 32.15 -25.05 -16.78
N LYS A 71 31.06 -24.29 -16.97
CA LYS A 71 31.08 -22.93 -17.55
C LYS A 71 30.78 -21.84 -16.52
N ILE A 72 30.71 -22.20 -15.24
CA ILE A 72 30.43 -21.23 -14.18
C ILE A 72 31.64 -20.31 -14.02
N THR A 73 31.42 -19.03 -14.28
CA THR A 73 32.39 -17.98 -13.97
C THR A 73 31.92 -17.17 -12.77
N PRO A 74 32.80 -16.43 -12.07
CA PRO A 74 32.40 -15.49 -11.02
C PRO A 74 31.36 -14.45 -11.48
N ASN A 75 31.27 -14.20 -12.79
CA ASN A 75 30.32 -13.25 -13.37
C ASN A 75 28.93 -13.84 -13.63
N SER A 76 28.76 -15.16 -13.69
CA SER A 76 27.46 -15.80 -13.98
C SER A 76 26.37 -15.37 -12.98
N TYR A 77 26.71 -15.31 -11.69
CA TYR A 77 25.77 -14.84 -10.66
C TYR A 77 25.41 -13.35 -10.78
N LYS A 78 26.35 -12.51 -11.26
CA LYS A 78 26.07 -11.08 -11.50
C LYS A 78 25.08 -10.91 -12.66
N ILE A 79 25.23 -11.72 -13.71
CA ILE A 79 24.32 -11.72 -14.87
C ILE A 79 22.92 -12.16 -14.45
N ILE A 80 22.79 -13.27 -13.72
CA ILE A 80 21.50 -13.76 -13.21
C ILE A 80 20.83 -12.69 -12.34
N ARG A 81 21.57 -12.10 -11.40
CA ARG A 81 21.04 -11.02 -10.56
C ARG A 81 20.54 -9.85 -11.41
N SER A 82 21.29 -9.42 -12.42
CA SER A 82 20.87 -8.35 -13.32
C SER A 82 19.60 -8.71 -14.11
N ALA A 83 19.48 -9.95 -14.59
CA ALA A 83 18.29 -10.42 -15.30
C ALA A 83 17.05 -10.41 -14.39
N CYS A 84 17.18 -10.94 -13.18
CA CYS A 84 16.14 -10.94 -12.16
C CYS A 84 15.69 -9.51 -11.77
N ARG A 85 16.63 -8.55 -11.65
CA ARG A 85 16.32 -7.13 -11.40
C ARG A 85 15.50 -6.50 -12.52
N ARG A 86 15.85 -6.80 -13.78
CA ARG A 86 15.10 -6.32 -14.95
C ARG A 86 13.70 -6.90 -14.98
N LEU A 87 13.54 -8.17 -14.61
CA LEU A 87 12.23 -8.81 -14.52
C LEU A 87 11.32 -8.09 -13.51
N GLN A 88 11.81 -7.85 -12.29
CA GLN A 88 11.06 -7.11 -11.26
C GLN A 88 10.59 -5.73 -11.77
N GLY A 89 11.49 -4.98 -12.41
CA GLY A 89 11.14 -3.67 -12.98
C GLY A 89 10.09 -3.74 -14.09
N ARG A 90 10.12 -4.79 -14.93
CA ARG A 90 9.10 -5.01 -15.96
C ARG A 90 7.73 -5.29 -15.36
N PHE A 91 7.66 -6.11 -14.31
CA PHE A 91 6.40 -6.36 -13.61
C PHE A 91 5.82 -5.06 -13.05
N LEU A 92 6.63 -4.24 -12.38
CA LEU A 92 6.18 -2.94 -11.86
C LEU A 92 5.66 -2.02 -12.98
N LEU A 93 6.39 -1.92 -14.10
CA LEU A 93 5.95 -1.11 -15.24
C LEU A 93 4.65 -1.66 -15.86
N CYS A 94 4.50 -2.98 -15.96
CA CYS A 94 3.25 -3.60 -16.39
C CYS A 94 2.12 -3.21 -15.44
N GLY A 95 2.28 -3.33 -14.12
CA GLY A 95 1.24 -2.95 -13.17
C GLY A 95 0.86 -1.47 -13.21
N LEU A 96 1.85 -0.58 -13.36
CA LEU A 96 1.61 0.86 -13.51
C LEU A 96 0.81 1.20 -14.77
N GLY A 97 0.96 0.42 -15.84
CA GLY A 97 0.19 0.59 -17.08
C GLY A 97 -1.16 -0.12 -17.05
N THR A 98 -1.19 -1.40 -16.68
CA THR A 98 -2.40 -2.23 -16.71
C THR A 98 -3.39 -1.87 -15.61
N GLY A 99 -2.94 -1.34 -14.47
CA GLY A 99 -3.82 -0.92 -13.37
C GLY A 99 -4.84 0.14 -13.80
N PRO A 100 -4.39 1.31 -14.28
CA PRO A 100 -5.30 2.34 -14.80
C PRO A 100 -6.12 1.86 -16.00
N LEU A 101 -5.50 1.10 -16.92
CA LEU A 101 -6.21 0.56 -18.09
C LEU A 101 -7.35 -0.38 -17.69
N GLN A 102 -7.15 -1.22 -16.66
CA GLN A 102 -8.20 -2.10 -16.15
C GLN A 102 -9.35 -1.28 -15.55
N CYS A 103 -9.04 -0.22 -14.79
CA CYS A 103 -10.04 0.70 -14.26
C CYS A 103 -10.82 1.41 -15.38
N ILE A 104 -10.16 1.80 -16.47
CA ILE A 104 -10.78 2.42 -17.67
C ILE A 104 -11.56 1.39 -18.51
N HIS A 105 -11.20 0.11 -18.47
CA HIS A 105 -11.94 -0.91 -19.21
C HIS A 105 -13.21 -1.37 -18.45
N CYS A 106 -13.17 -1.32 -17.12
CA CYS A 106 -14.30 -1.64 -16.25
C CYS A 106 -15.20 -0.44 -15.95
N LEU A 107 -15.27 0.55 -16.83
CA LEU A 107 -16.07 1.75 -16.58
C LEU A 107 -17.55 1.40 -16.51
N GLY A 108 -18.09 1.48 -15.29
CA GLY A 108 -19.52 1.50 -15.03
C GLY A 108 -20.09 2.91 -15.16
N ASP A 109 -21.36 3.02 -14.78
CA ASP A 109 -22.06 4.30 -14.70
C ASP A 109 -21.34 5.27 -13.74
N GLU A 110 -21.39 6.58 -14.04
CA GLU A 110 -20.66 7.62 -13.29
C GLU A 110 -21.03 7.60 -11.81
N ALA A 111 -22.31 7.37 -11.50
CA ALA A 111 -22.81 7.28 -10.12
C ALA A 111 -22.14 6.13 -9.35
N THR A 112 -21.96 4.98 -10.00
CA THR A 112 -21.28 3.81 -9.41
C THR A 112 -19.81 4.13 -9.11
N ILE A 113 -19.10 4.75 -10.05
CA ILE A 113 -17.68 5.07 -9.87
C ILE A 113 -17.48 6.16 -8.82
N ARG A 114 -18.40 7.15 -8.75
CA ARG A 114 -18.40 8.15 -7.69
C ARG A 114 -18.59 7.50 -6.31
N SER A 115 -19.50 6.53 -6.19
CA SER A 115 -19.65 5.75 -4.96
C SER A 115 -18.37 5.01 -4.58
N LEU A 116 -17.74 4.33 -5.55
CA LEU A 116 -16.48 3.61 -5.31
C LEU A 116 -15.36 4.55 -4.86
N CYS A 117 -15.23 5.73 -5.48
CA CYS A 117 -14.22 6.73 -5.09
C CYS A 117 -14.46 7.24 -3.67
N TYR A 118 -15.73 7.46 -3.28
CA TYR A 118 -16.07 7.83 -1.92
C TYR A 118 -15.66 6.74 -0.90
N ASP A 119 -15.93 5.47 -1.21
CA ASP A 119 -15.53 4.34 -0.37
C ASP A 119 -14.00 4.22 -0.25
N ILE A 120 -13.27 4.46 -1.36
CA ILE A 120 -11.80 4.49 -1.38
C ILE A 120 -11.27 5.60 -0.46
N ARG A 121 -11.85 6.80 -0.52
CA ARG A 121 -11.47 7.92 0.36
C ARG A 121 -11.76 7.63 1.83
N CYS A 122 -12.85 6.93 2.12
CA CYS A 122 -13.19 6.52 3.49
C CYS A 122 -12.29 5.40 4.02
N ASN A 123 -11.66 4.63 3.14
CA ASN A 123 -10.77 3.53 3.51
C ASN A 123 -9.37 4.03 3.91
N THR A 124 -9.25 4.50 5.14
CA THR A 124 -7.99 4.98 5.73
C THR A 124 -6.84 3.97 5.67
N PHE A 125 -7.14 2.65 5.71
CA PHE A 125 -6.12 1.61 5.62
C PHE A 125 -5.52 1.54 4.22
N ALA A 126 -6.36 1.42 3.18
CA ALA A 126 -5.91 1.37 1.80
C ALA A 126 -5.14 2.64 1.42
N LEU A 127 -5.65 3.81 1.84
CA LEU A 127 -5.04 5.10 1.57
C LEU A 127 -3.67 5.27 2.28
N SER A 128 -3.53 4.73 3.49
CA SER A 128 -2.24 4.68 4.17
C SER A 128 -1.24 3.77 3.44
N MET A 129 -1.70 2.62 2.95
CA MET A 129 -0.88 1.70 2.17
C MET A 129 -0.37 2.37 0.89
N ASP A 130 -1.24 3.07 0.14
CA ASP A 130 -0.87 3.78 -1.10
C ASP A 130 0.22 4.83 -0.86
N ARG A 131 0.10 5.60 0.23
CA ARG A 131 1.11 6.60 0.63
C ARG A 131 2.45 5.96 0.98
N PHE A 132 2.44 4.88 1.76
CA PHE A 132 3.68 4.16 2.08
C PHE A 132 4.28 3.53 0.83
N ALA A 133 3.48 2.93 -0.05
CA ALA A 133 3.94 2.36 -1.30
C ALA A 133 4.59 3.42 -2.19
N LEU A 134 3.99 4.62 -2.29
CA LEU A 134 4.57 5.75 -3.01
C LEU A 134 5.90 6.20 -2.39
N MET A 135 5.92 6.44 -1.08
CA MET A 135 7.12 6.95 -0.38
C MET A 135 8.27 5.95 -0.43
N PHE A 136 8.04 4.70 -0.02
CA PHE A 136 9.08 3.66 -0.02
C PHE A 136 9.46 3.24 -1.43
N GLY A 137 8.51 3.21 -2.36
CA GLY A 137 8.77 2.98 -3.77
C GLY A 137 9.68 4.06 -4.37
N PHE A 138 9.45 5.33 -4.04
CA PHE A 138 10.30 6.43 -4.51
C PHE A 138 11.70 6.41 -3.87
N VAL A 139 11.79 6.23 -2.55
CA VAL A 139 13.07 6.09 -1.84
C VAL A 139 13.87 4.90 -2.39
N GLY A 140 13.20 3.77 -2.58
CA GLY A 140 13.79 2.58 -3.18
C GLY A 140 14.25 2.83 -4.62
N TRP A 141 13.45 3.53 -5.42
CA TRP A 141 13.82 3.91 -6.79
C TRP A 141 15.05 4.81 -6.82
N TYR A 142 15.13 5.79 -5.93
CA TYR A 142 16.28 6.67 -5.80
C TYR A 142 17.56 5.85 -5.50
N TRP A 143 17.48 4.86 -4.61
CA TRP A 143 18.65 4.07 -4.19
C TRP A 143 19.07 2.97 -5.19
N LYS A 144 18.11 2.23 -5.75
CA LYS A 144 18.36 0.99 -6.53
C LYS A 144 17.57 0.91 -7.83
N ARG A 145 17.02 2.03 -8.30
CA ARG A 145 16.13 2.12 -9.47
C ARG A 145 14.94 1.16 -9.33
N PHE A 146 14.43 0.60 -10.42
CA PHE A 146 13.22 -0.22 -10.41
C PHE A 146 13.25 -1.41 -9.43
N GLN A 147 14.40 -2.05 -9.19
CA GLN A 147 14.48 -3.08 -8.15
C GLN A 147 14.16 -2.48 -6.78
N GLY A 148 14.80 -1.36 -6.45
CA GLY A 148 14.57 -0.72 -5.16
C GLY A 148 13.14 -0.22 -5.03
N ALA A 149 12.52 0.23 -6.12
CA ALA A 149 11.10 0.60 -6.12
C ALA A 149 10.20 -0.59 -5.73
N VAL A 150 10.41 -1.75 -6.35
CA VAL A 150 9.66 -2.98 -6.03
C VAL A 150 9.91 -3.42 -4.59
N ASP A 151 11.16 -3.44 -4.15
CA ASP A 151 11.52 -3.81 -2.77
C ASP A 151 10.87 -2.85 -1.77
N GLY A 152 10.89 -1.54 -2.05
CA GLY A 152 10.26 -0.51 -1.24
C GLY A 152 8.74 -0.66 -1.14
N ILE A 153 8.06 -0.88 -2.27
CA ILE A 153 6.61 -1.13 -2.29
C ILE A 153 6.27 -2.39 -1.48
N ASN A 154 7.03 -3.47 -1.64
CA ASN A 154 6.80 -4.71 -0.88
C ASN A 154 6.99 -4.52 0.63
N ILE A 155 7.99 -3.74 1.05
CA ILE A 155 8.18 -3.37 2.46
C ILE A 155 7.01 -2.54 2.97
N ALA A 156 6.53 -1.57 2.19
CA ALA A 156 5.38 -0.75 2.56
C ALA A 156 4.10 -1.58 2.73
N VAL A 157 3.81 -2.49 1.80
CA VAL A 157 2.67 -3.40 1.90
C VAL A 157 2.79 -4.30 3.13
N LEU A 158 3.98 -4.88 3.37
CA LEU A 158 4.22 -5.72 4.53
C LEU A 158 4.00 -4.95 5.84
N TYR A 159 4.54 -3.73 5.92
CA TYR A 159 4.36 -2.84 7.07
C TYR A 159 2.89 -2.52 7.31
N ALA A 160 2.14 -2.16 6.26
CA ALA A 160 0.73 -1.85 6.35
C ALA A 160 -0.06 -3.05 6.91
N VAL A 161 0.18 -4.26 6.40
CA VAL A 161 -0.47 -5.49 6.87
C VAL A 161 -0.14 -5.78 8.35
N ILE A 162 1.12 -5.65 8.74
CA ILE A 162 1.54 -5.87 10.14
C ILE A 162 0.89 -4.84 11.06
N ASN A 163 0.90 -3.56 10.68
CA ASN A 163 0.31 -2.48 11.47
C ASN A 163 -1.20 -2.66 11.66
N ALA A 164 -1.92 -3.08 10.60
CA ALA A 164 -3.34 -3.39 10.71
C ALA A 164 -3.62 -4.57 11.66
N LYS A 165 -2.84 -5.65 11.58
CA LYS A 165 -2.97 -6.79 12.50
C LYS A 165 -2.64 -6.40 13.94
N ALA A 166 -1.59 -5.62 14.16
CA ALA A 166 -1.21 -5.14 15.48
C ALA A 166 -2.31 -4.26 16.09
N ARG A 167 -2.88 -3.33 15.31
CA ARG A 167 -4.00 -2.49 15.74
C ARG A 167 -5.24 -3.31 16.07
N TYR A 168 -5.55 -4.32 15.24
CA TYR A 168 -6.67 -5.23 15.53
C TYR A 168 -6.45 -5.98 16.84
N ALA A 169 -5.26 -6.55 17.05
CA ALA A 169 -4.91 -7.26 18.27
C ALA A 169 -4.98 -6.35 19.51
N PHE A 170 -4.48 -5.12 19.43
CA PHE A 170 -4.57 -4.13 20.50
C PHE A 170 -6.03 -3.78 20.84
N ASN A 171 -6.85 -3.48 19.83
CA ASN A 171 -8.27 -3.17 20.02
C ASN A 171 -9.07 -4.37 20.56
N HIS A 172 -8.66 -5.58 20.21
CA HIS A 172 -9.23 -6.81 20.77
C HIS A 172 -8.85 -6.91 22.25
N LEU A 173 -7.57 -6.78 22.58
CA LEU A 173 -7.07 -6.80 23.95
C LEU A 173 -7.73 -5.72 24.83
N GLN A 174 -7.85 -4.48 24.35
CA GLN A 174 -8.51 -3.40 25.06
C GLN A 174 -9.99 -3.73 25.33
N ARG A 175 -10.70 -4.36 24.38
CA ARG A 175 -12.08 -4.82 24.59
C ARG A 175 -12.18 -5.94 25.63
N TYR A 176 -11.22 -6.86 25.67
CA TYR A 176 -11.14 -7.87 26.73
C TYR A 176 -10.85 -7.24 28.09
N LEU A 177 -9.88 -6.32 28.16
CA LEU A 177 -9.51 -5.60 29.38
C LEU A 177 -10.66 -4.72 29.91
N MET A 178 -11.46 -4.10 29.03
CA MET A 178 -12.63 -3.32 29.41
C MET A 178 -13.82 -4.20 29.83
N LYS A 179 -13.93 -5.43 29.31
CA LYS A 179 -14.95 -6.40 29.73
C LYS A 179 -14.59 -7.10 31.04
N SER A 180 -13.31 -7.30 31.33
CA SER A 180 -12.86 -7.69 32.65
C SER A 180 -12.97 -6.47 33.58
N ASN A 181 -14.01 -6.41 34.42
CA ASN A 181 -14.15 -5.42 35.50
C ASN A 181 -13.06 -5.54 36.60
N ALA A 182 -11.80 -5.81 36.24
CA ALA A 182 -10.70 -6.03 37.16
C ALA A 182 -10.08 -4.74 37.74
N TRP A 183 -10.56 -3.56 37.30
CA TRP A 183 -10.07 -2.26 37.78
C TRP A 183 -11.19 -1.26 38.14
N ARG A 184 -12.37 -1.75 38.59
CA ARG A 184 -13.08 -0.94 39.60
C ARG A 184 -12.31 -1.11 40.89
N ILE A 185 -11.43 -0.15 41.17
CA ILE A 185 -11.00 0.09 42.56
C ILE A 185 -12.31 0.15 43.36
N PRO A 186 -12.53 -0.71 44.37
CA PRO A 186 -13.73 -0.63 45.18
C PRO A 186 -13.73 0.77 45.79
N GLN A 187 -14.74 1.59 45.45
CA GLN A 187 -14.93 2.91 46.07
C GLN A 187 -15.11 2.82 47.60
N GLY A 188 -15.23 1.62 48.16
CA GLY A 188 -15.27 1.36 49.61
C GLY A 188 -13.91 1.40 50.33
N LEU A 189 -12.77 1.55 49.65
CA LEU A 189 -11.45 1.63 50.30
C LEU A 189 -10.91 3.07 50.46
N ILE A 190 -11.56 4.07 49.86
CA ILE A 190 -11.16 5.48 49.99
C ILE A 190 -11.83 6.15 51.22
N ASN A 191 -12.86 5.53 51.80
CA ASN A 191 -13.62 6.09 52.94
C ASN A 191 -13.22 5.49 54.30
N ALA A 192 -12.11 4.75 54.39
CA ALA A 192 -11.70 4.07 55.63
C ALA A 192 -10.57 4.79 56.40
N GLU A 193 -10.12 5.96 55.95
CA GLU A 193 -9.16 6.82 56.67
C GLU A 193 -9.75 8.21 56.91
N SER A 194 -10.88 8.25 57.62
CA SER A 194 -11.37 9.49 58.23
C SER A 194 -12.29 9.15 59.41
N PHE A 195 -11.73 8.58 60.48
CA PHE A 195 -12.16 8.74 61.88
C PHE A 195 -11.00 8.37 62.81
#